data_AF-A0A963A2B4-F1
#
_entry.id   AF-A0A963A2B4-F1
#
_cell.length_a   1.000
_cell.length_b   1.000
_cell.length_c   1.000
_cell.angle_alpha   90.00
_cell.angle_beta   90.00
_cell.angle_gamma   90.00
#
_symmetry.space_group_name_H-M   'P 1'
#
loop_
_entity.id
_entity.type
_entity.pdbx_description
1 polymer ?
#
loop_
_entity_poly.entity_id
_entity_poly.type
_entity_poly.pdbx_seq_one_letter_code
_entity_poly.pdbx_strand_id
1 'polypeptide(L)'
;MSENSTQLHSSMGILAIFAALIGLLLVLTGALTLIHAAYTVWDLYDNPDAILAFARTFNLIDSSAKGIALNGLDPERLITWPFVILLLMLQGKVGIWVVEAGARLLGTARKS
;
A
#
# COMPACT_ATOMS: atom_id res chain seq x y z
N MET A 1 -41.83 26.62 7.16
CA MET A 1 -40.51 26.64 6.46
C MET A 1 -39.31 26.59 7.42
N SER A 2 -39.50 26.35 8.73
CA SER A 2 -38.45 26.36 9.77
C SER A 2 -37.87 24.97 10.10
N GLU A 3 -38.62 23.87 9.91
CA GLU A 3 -38.14 22.51 10.23
C GLU A 3 -37.06 21.97 9.28
N ASN A 4 -36.98 22.48 8.06
CA ASN A 4 -36.03 21.97 7.07
C ASN A 4 -34.58 22.39 7.37
N SER A 5 -34.38 23.56 8.01
CA SER A 5 -33.04 24.08 8.31
C SER A 5 -32.38 23.36 9.48
N THR A 6 -33.14 22.93 10.49
CA THR A 6 -32.64 22.15 11.64
C THR A 6 -32.26 20.72 11.27
N GLN A 7 -33.00 20.08 10.35
CA GLN A 7 -32.63 18.76 9.83
C GLN A 7 -31.39 18.80 8.92
N LEU A 8 -31.25 19.83 8.07
CA LEU A 8 -30.04 20.05 7.27
C LEU A 8 -28.79 20.25 8.14
N HIS A 9 -28.91 20.99 9.24
CA HIS A 9 -27.79 21.21 10.16
C HIS A 9 -27.36 19.93 10.91
N SER A 10 -28.32 19.11 11.34
CA SER A 10 -28.03 17.85 12.03
C SER A 10 -27.45 16.78 11.10
N SER A 11 -27.93 16.70 9.86
CA SER A 11 -27.43 15.76 8.86
C SER A 11 -26.02 16.11 8.37
N MET A 12 -25.68 17.41 8.26
CA MET A 12 -24.31 17.86 7.96
C MET A 12 -23.30 17.46 9.05
N GLY A 13 -23.67 17.61 10.33
CA GLY A 13 -22.80 17.22 11.45
C GLY A 13 -22.49 15.72 11.48
N ILE A 14 -23.48 14.88 11.22
CA ILE A 14 -23.29 13.42 11.16
C ILE A 14 -22.38 13.04 9.97
N LEU A 15 -22.62 13.64 8.79
CA LEU A 15 -21.82 13.38 7.60
C LEU A 15 -20.35 13.78 7.78
N ALA A 16 -20.09 14.89 8.47
CA ALA A 16 -18.74 15.33 8.81
C ALA A 16 -18.00 14.33 9.72
N ILE A 17 -18.69 13.76 10.71
CA ILE A 17 -18.12 12.73 11.60
C ILE A 17 -17.78 11.47 10.80
N PHE A 18 -18.69 10.98 9.94
CA PHE A 18 -18.42 9.83 9.08
C PHE A 18 -17.25 10.08 8.13
N ALA A 19 -17.20 11.25 7.49
CA ALA A 19 -16.09 11.63 6.61
C ALA A 19 -14.76 11.69 7.36
N ALA A 20 -14.76 12.17 8.60
CA ALA A 20 -13.56 12.19 9.45
C ALA A 20 -13.09 10.79 9.84
N LEU A 21 -14.02 9.89 10.21
CA LEU A 21 -13.69 8.49 10.53
C LEU A 21 -13.12 7.75 9.32
N ILE A 22 -13.74 7.90 8.14
CA ILE A 22 -13.25 7.29 6.90
C ILE A 22 -11.89 7.89 6.54
N GLY A 23 -11.72 9.20 6.64
CA GLY A 23 -10.46 9.87 6.36
C GLY A 23 -9.33 9.39 7.27
N LEU A 24 -9.60 9.23 8.57
CA LEU A 24 -8.66 8.68 9.54
C LEU A 24 -8.30 7.22 9.23
N LEU A 25 -9.31 6.39 8.91
CA LEU A 25 -9.11 4.99 8.56
C LEU A 25 -8.21 4.85 7.33
N LEU A 26 -8.43 5.68 6.31
CA LEU A 26 -7.59 5.71 5.10
C LEU A 26 -6.14 6.07 5.46
N VAL A 27 -5.92 7.13 6.24
CA VAL A 27 -4.56 7.52 6.66
C VAL A 27 -3.85 6.39 7.41
N LEU A 28 -4.52 5.76 8.37
CA LEU A 28 -3.95 4.64 9.14
C LEU A 28 -3.64 3.45 8.23
N THR A 29 -4.54 3.11 7.32
CA THR A 29 -4.35 2.01 6.37
C THR A 29 -3.18 2.27 5.44
N GLY A 30 -3.07 3.48 4.90
CA GLY A 30 -1.95 3.87 4.03
C GLY A 30 -0.60 3.91 4.77
N ALA A 31 -0.58 4.29 6.04
CA ALA A 31 0.62 4.21 6.86
C ALA A 31 1.03 2.75 7.13
N LEU A 32 0.06 1.88 7.44
CA LEU A 32 0.31 0.45 7.66
C LEU A 32 0.83 -0.25 6.39
N THR A 33 0.32 0.08 5.21
CA THR A 33 0.82 -0.51 3.96
C THR A 33 2.28 -0.10 3.68
N LEU A 34 2.65 1.15 3.97
CA LEU A 34 4.04 1.61 3.87
C LEU A 34 4.97 0.87 4.85
N ILE A 35 4.54 0.69 6.09
CA ILE A 35 5.28 -0.08 7.10
C ILE A 35 5.44 -1.54 6.66
N HIS A 36 4.36 -2.15 6.17
CA HIS A 36 4.39 -3.54 5.69
C HIS A 36 5.35 -3.70 4.51
N ALA A 37 5.31 -2.79 3.55
CA ALA A 37 6.26 -2.78 2.43
C ALA A 37 7.71 -2.73 2.92
N ALA A 38 8.03 -1.85 3.88
CA ALA A 38 9.36 -1.76 4.48
C ALA A 38 9.78 -3.06 5.20
N TYR A 39 8.87 -3.68 5.96
CA TYR A 39 9.11 -4.98 6.58
C TYR A 39 9.37 -6.08 5.55
N THR A 40 8.62 -6.12 4.46
CA THR A 40 8.83 -7.08 3.38
C THR A 40 10.22 -6.90 2.75
N VAL A 41 10.68 -5.66 2.54
CA VAL A 41 12.07 -5.41 2.06
C VAL A 41 13.09 -5.95 3.04
N TRP A 42 12.90 -5.66 4.32
CA TRP A 42 13.83 -6.08 5.36
C TRP A 42 13.92 -7.61 5.42
N ASP A 43 12.78 -8.30 5.38
CA ASP A 43 12.74 -9.76 5.39
C ASP A 43 13.37 -10.36 4.12
N LEU A 44 13.13 -9.78 2.93
CA LEU A 44 13.79 -10.19 1.69
C LEU A 44 15.32 -9.95 1.70
N TYR A 45 15.78 -8.93 2.44
CA TYR A 45 17.19 -8.62 2.59
C TYR A 45 17.89 -9.57 3.58
N ASP A 46 17.26 -9.81 4.72
CA ASP A 46 17.78 -10.65 5.81
C ASP A 46 17.68 -12.15 5.47
N ASN A 47 16.63 -12.55 4.75
CA ASN A 47 16.35 -13.93 4.33
C ASN A 47 16.36 -14.05 2.79
N PRO A 48 17.52 -14.31 2.15
CA PRO A 48 17.61 -14.40 0.69
C PRO A 48 16.77 -15.53 0.08
N ASP A 49 16.44 -16.58 0.85
CA ASP A 49 15.55 -17.66 0.43
C ASP A 49 14.09 -17.18 0.21
N ALA A 50 13.67 -16.12 0.90
CA ALA A 50 12.36 -15.51 0.72
C ALA A 50 12.19 -14.92 -0.69
N ILE A 51 13.28 -14.41 -1.30
CA ILE A 51 13.27 -13.92 -2.68
C ILE A 51 12.96 -15.06 -3.66
N LEU A 52 13.51 -16.25 -3.41
CA LEU A 52 13.31 -17.43 -4.25
C LEU A 52 11.90 -18.01 -4.11
N ALA A 53 11.33 -17.98 -2.91
CA ALA A 53 9.92 -18.31 -2.68
C ALA A 53 8.99 -17.31 -3.39
N PHE A 54 9.29 -16.01 -3.28
CA PHE A 54 8.57 -14.94 -3.96
C PHE A 54 8.58 -15.12 -5.49
N ALA A 55 9.75 -15.39 -6.08
CA ALA A 55 9.92 -15.64 -7.50
C ALA A 55 9.07 -16.84 -7.99
N ARG A 56 8.98 -17.91 -7.19
CA ARG A 56 8.12 -19.06 -7.44
C ARG A 56 6.64 -18.71 -7.36
N THR A 57 6.21 -17.99 -6.32
CA THR A 57 4.80 -17.59 -6.13
C THR A 57 4.29 -16.72 -7.28
N PHE A 58 5.12 -15.81 -7.80
CA PHE A 58 4.76 -14.94 -8.92
C PHE A 58 5.04 -15.56 -10.30
N ASN A 59 5.41 -16.85 -10.34
CA ASN A 59 5.73 -17.58 -11.57
C ASN A 59 6.75 -16.85 -12.45
N LEU A 60 7.64 -16.06 -11.83
CA LEU A 60 8.70 -15.31 -12.51
C LEU A 60 9.82 -16.25 -12.99
N ILE A 61 9.80 -17.49 -12.53
CA ILE A 61 10.69 -18.57 -12.92
C ILE A 61 9.99 -19.37 -14.02
N ASP A 62 10.08 -18.89 -15.25
CA ASP A 62 9.86 -19.75 -16.40
C ASP A 62 11.03 -20.75 -16.47
N SER A 63 10.76 -22.03 -16.73
CA SER A 63 11.75 -23.14 -16.65
C SER A 63 13.03 -22.92 -17.47
N SER A 64 13.03 -21.92 -18.36
CA SER A 64 14.15 -21.42 -19.17
C SER A 64 15.32 -20.85 -18.37
N ALA A 65 15.11 -20.34 -17.15
CA ALA A 65 16.15 -19.67 -16.35
C ALA A 65 17.04 -20.63 -15.54
N LYS A 66 16.66 -21.90 -15.41
CA LYS A 66 17.39 -22.94 -14.65
C LYS A 66 18.80 -23.25 -15.18
N GLY A 67 19.19 -22.71 -16.34
CA GLY A 67 20.44 -23.05 -17.01
C GLY A 67 21.60 -22.08 -16.80
N ILE A 68 21.41 -20.89 -16.21
CA ILE A 68 22.42 -19.82 -16.25
C ILE A 68 22.94 -19.51 -14.83
N ALA A 69 23.60 -20.49 -14.20
CA ALA A 69 24.39 -20.22 -13.01
C ALA A 69 25.65 -19.41 -13.41
N LEU A 70 25.53 -18.08 -13.43
CA LEU A 70 26.65 -17.17 -13.60
C LEU A 70 27.37 -17.03 -12.25
N ASN A 71 28.51 -17.70 -12.11
CA ASN A 71 29.50 -17.44 -11.03
C ASN A 71 28.94 -17.48 -9.59
N GLY A 72 28.08 -18.44 -9.25
CA GLY A 72 27.54 -18.57 -7.89
C GLY A 72 26.49 -17.53 -7.51
N LEU A 73 26.04 -16.69 -8.45
CA LEU A 73 24.82 -15.90 -8.31
C LEU A 73 23.67 -16.64 -8.98
N ASP A 74 22.65 -16.98 -8.20
CA ASP A 74 21.40 -17.49 -8.75
C ASP A 74 20.76 -16.42 -9.65
N PRO A 75 20.62 -16.67 -10.97
CA PRO A 75 20.04 -15.70 -11.90
C PRO A 75 18.59 -15.33 -11.52
N GLU A 76 17.90 -16.25 -10.85
CA GLU A 76 16.56 -16.07 -10.29
C GLU A 76 16.52 -14.91 -9.29
N ARG A 77 17.55 -14.78 -8.45
CA ARG A 77 17.65 -13.70 -7.46
C ARG A 77 17.84 -12.35 -8.14
N LEU A 78 18.65 -12.29 -9.20
CA LEU A 78 18.89 -11.07 -9.99
C LEU A 78 17.63 -10.55 -10.71
N ILE A 79 16.82 -11.45 -11.28
CA ILE A 79 15.58 -11.07 -12.01
C ILE A 79 14.46 -10.68 -11.05
N THR A 80 14.44 -11.24 -9.83
CA THR A 80 13.39 -10.98 -8.84
C THR A 80 13.52 -9.61 -8.19
N TRP A 81 14.75 -9.10 -8.00
CA TRP A 81 14.99 -7.77 -7.40
C TRP A 81 14.28 -6.61 -8.12
N PRO A 82 14.36 -6.48 -9.47
CA PRO A 82 13.58 -5.49 -10.20
C PRO A 82 12.07 -5.57 -9.94
N PHE A 83 11.51 -6.78 -9.84
CA PHE A 83 10.09 -6.98 -9.54
C PHE A 83 9.73 -6.57 -8.11
N VAL A 84 10.58 -6.92 -7.14
CA VAL A 84 10.43 -6.48 -5.75
C VAL A 84 10.45 -4.95 -5.68
N ILE A 85 11.41 -4.30 -6.32
CA ILE A 85 11.49 -2.82 -6.37
C ILE A 85 10.24 -2.23 -7.01
N LEU A 86 9.76 -2.78 -8.13
CA LEU A 86 8.53 -2.32 -8.79
C LEU A 86 7.31 -2.44 -7.89
N LEU A 87 7.16 -3.55 -7.16
CA LEU A 87 6.06 -3.76 -6.24
C LEU A 87 6.12 -2.85 -5.03
N LEU A 88 7.31 -2.58 -4.51
CA LEU A 88 7.51 -1.62 -3.43
C LEU A 88 7.21 -0.19 -3.88
N MET A 89 7.61 0.19 -5.10
CA MET A 89 7.24 1.47 -5.68
C MET A 89 5.72 1.57 -5.87
N LEU A 90 5.07 0.50 -6.33
CA LEU A 90 3.63 0.45 -6.48
C LEU A 90 2.91 0.56 -5.13
N GLN A 91 3.31 -0.23 -4.14
CA GLN A 91 2.77 -0.17 -2.77
C GLN A 91 3.00 1.19 -2.13
N GLY A 92 4.20 1.76 -2.28
CA GLY A 92 4.53 3.10 -1.80
C GLY A 92 3.64 4.18 -2.42
N LYS A 93 3.45 4.11 -3.74
CA LYS A 93 2.55 5.03 -4.46
C LYS A 93 1.11 4.89 -3.99
N VAL A 94 0.60 3.67 -3.84
CA VAL A 94 -0.76 3.40 -3.34
C VAL A 94 -0.91 3.87 -1.90
N GLY A 95 0.06 3.61 -1.03
CA GLY A 95 0.07 4.07 0.37
C GLY A 95 -0.01 5.58 0.47
N ILE A 96 0.83 6.31 -0.28
CA ILE A 96 0.79 7.78 -0.34
C ILE A 96 -0.57 8.28 -0.84
N TRP A 97 -1.11 7.69 -1.91
CA TRP A 97 -2.42 8.05 -2.45
C TRP A 97 -3.54 7.87 -1.44
N VAL A 98 -3.52 6.75 -0.70
CA VAL A 98 -4.52 6.44 0.33
C VAL A 98 -4.41 7.41 1.51
N VAL A 99 -3.19 7.75 1.94
CA VAL A 99 -2.96 8.78 2.98
C VAL A 99 -3.47 10.15 2.50
N GLU A 100 -3.17 10.53 1.26
CA GLU A 100 -3.58 11.82 0.70
C GLU A 100 -5.10 11.92 0.57
N ALA A 101 -5.77 10.86 0.09
CA ALA A 101 -7.22 10.78 0.02
C ALA A 101 -7.87 10.92 1.40
N GLY A 102 -7.32 10.24 2.41
CA GLY A 102 -7.78 10.34 3.79
C GLY A 102 -7.60 11.74 4.39
N ALA A 103 -6.44 12.36 4.14
CA ALA A 103 -6.15 13.73 4.58
C ALA A 103 -7.08 14.77 3.92
N ARG A 104 -7.42 14.60 2.63
CA ARG A 104 -8.37 15.47 1.92
C ARG A 104 -9.79 15.33 2.48
N LEU A 105 -10.21 14.10 2.81
CA LEU A 105 -11.49 13.83 3.47
C LEU A 105 -11.57 14.51 4.85
N LEU A 106 -10.53 14.37 5.68
CA LEU A 106 -10.42 15.04 6.97
C LEU A 106 -10.45 16.57 6.83
N GLY A 107 -9.74 17.11 5.84
CA GLY A 107 -9.71 18.54 5.56
C GLY A 107 -11.07 19.11 5.14
N THR A 108 -11.87 18.33 4.43
CA THR A 108 -13.25 18.70 4.06
C THR A 108 -14.18 18.60 5.25
N ALA A 109 -14.09 17.51 6.04
CA ALA A 109 -14.90 17.30 7.23
C ALA A 109 -14.71 18.39 8.29
N ARG A 110 -13.49 18.95 8.43
CA ARG A 110 -13.18 20.05 9.35
C ARG A 110 -13.79 21.39 8.93
N LYS A 111 -14.06 21.58 7.64
CA LYS A 111 -14.58 22.83 7.07
C LYS A 111 -16.11 22.87 6.96
N SER A 112 -16.76 21.72 7.12
CA SER A 112 -18.22 21.58 7.19
C SER A 112 -18.73 21.80 8.60
#